data_AF-A0AAD3D8Y0-F1
#
_entry.id   AF-A0AAD3D8Y0-F1
#
_cell.length_a   1.000
_cell.length_b   1.000
_cell.length_c   1.000
_cell.angle_alpha   90.00
_cell.angle_beta   90.00
_cell.angle_gamma   90.00
#
_symmetry.space_group_name_H-M   'P 1'
#
loop_
_entity.id
_entity.type
_entity.pdbx_description
1 polymer ?
#
loop_
_entity_poly.entity_id
_entity_poly.type
_entity_poly.pdbx_seq_one_letter_code
_entity_poly.pdbx_strand_id
1 'polypeptide(L)'
;MHNSLPEAEELKQDFLTKHHKEHKQKKKARKASEKYSVDERDVKMRRKEMLEMDRKGNDPDILVKYKQARSKYDVQLQQDSIEPQELYQFVNSIRKPKHEVHPDILRQLPYDVDNCPDYPPTNYPMEFPLLDLLNNWNPNNISDTYRPKIYQGLCRFDHKTELHKALNYRKAEVPFLIRDDVEILKVVQRWNTPNYLSDILGDTKYRTEYSESNSLMFFRERRNGHRPNDWQPPIKDVKLTYDEFVEKASQELTDMGPDSPHWYFRVNAKGGTDHFMFQELPFFLPQGNFYIVDSEDTRGINCRFGMSGNTAAAHFDGSRNFVMLFGGERRYILSHPRNCRSLGLYNKNHPSARHTAVNWGDPNLEEFPEFLKATANEVVLQAGDVLYLPTQWFHHIISQDLNWQCNARSGITNHYQDEIKQCGF
;
A
#
# COMPACT_ATOMS: atom_id res chain seq x y z
N MET A 1 45.64 -47.16 -36.17
CA MET A 1 44.42 -46.60 -35.56
C MET A 1 44.75 -46.23 -34.13
N HIS A 2 44.95 -44.94 -33.84
CA HIS A 2 44.81 -44.38 -32.49
C HIS A 2 44.90 -42.87 -32.60
N ASN A 3 43.77 -42.20 -32.33
CA ASN A 3 43.72 -40.84 -31.79
C ASN A 3 42.29 -40.54 -31.39
N SER A 4 42.02 -40.57 -30.09
CA SER A 4 40.87 -39.93 -29.46
C SER A 4 41.03 -40.07 -27.95
N LEU A 5 41.19 -38.94 -27.25
CA LEU A 5 40.66 -38.60 -25.92
C LEU A 5 41.30 -37.31 -25.31
N PRO A 6 41.24 -36.11 -25.93
CA PRO A 6 41.42 -34.85 -25.18
C PRO A 6 40.12 -34.30 -24.57
N GLU A 7 38.95 -34.66 -25.12
CA GLU A 7 37.65 -34.05 -24.74
C GLU A 7 37.16 -34.39 -23.32
N ALA A 8 37.57 -35.54 -22.76
CA ALA A 8 37.05 -36.01 -21.47
C ALA A 8 37.69 -35.29 -20.25
N GLU A 9 38.90 -34.74 -20.41
CA GLU A 9 39.57 -33.98 -19.35
C GLU A 9 39.08 -32.53 -19.28
N GLU A 10 38.84 -31.91 -20.44
CA GLU A 10 38.30 -30.55 -20.53
C GLU A 10 36.90 -30.44 -19.91
N LEU A 11 36.01 -31.42 -20.19
CA LEU A 11 34.67 -31.48 -19.61
C LEU A 11 34.67 -31.66 -18.09
N LYS A 12 35.66 -32.37 -17.52
CA LYS A 12 35.80 -32.52 -16.06
C LYS A 12 36.27 -31.21 -15.40
N GLN A 13 37.19 -30.50 -16.05
CA GLN A 13 37.70 -29.21 -15.58
C GLN A 13 36.57 -28.17 -15.54
N ASP A 14 35.73 -28.13 -16.58
CA ASP A 14 34.59 -27.22 -16.68
C ASP A 14 33.49 -27.54 -15.66
N PHE A 15 33.20 -28.83 -15.43
CA PHE A 15 32.24 -29.26 -14.42
C PHE A 15 32.68 -28.85 -13.00
N LEU A 16 33.95 -29.07 -12.66
CA LEU A 16 34.52 -28.66 -11.37
C LEU A 16 34.49 -27.14 -11.19
N THR A 17 34.78 -26.38 -12.25
CA THR A 17 34.79 -24.91 -12.21
C THR A 17 33.39 -24.33 -12.06
N LYS A 18 32.39 -24.92 -12.73
CA LYS A 18 30.97 -24.55 -12.61
C LYS A 18 30.44 -24.87 -11.22
N HIS A 19 30.73 -26.06 -10.70
CA HIS A 19 30.32 -26.48 -9.37
C HIS A 19 30.97 -25.62 -8.27
N HIS A 20 32.21 -25.18 -8.46
CA HIS A 20 32.90 -24.28 -7.53
C HIS A 20 32.34 -22.84 -7.57
N LYS A 21 31.92 -22.35 -8.75
CA LYS A 21 31.22 -21.06 -8.91
C LYS A 21 29.82 -21.10 -8.26
N GLU A 22 29.06 -22.16 -8.46
CA GLU A 22 27.76 -22.36 -7.82
C GLU A 22 27.89 -22.45 -6.30
N HIS A 23 28.91 -23.14 -5.78
CA HIS A 23 29.14 -23.26 -4.35
C HIS A 23 29.57 -21.92 -3.72
N LYS A 24 30.31 -21.08 -4.45
CA LYS A 24 30.64 -19.69 -4.04
C LYS A 24 29.43 -18.77 -4.10
N GLN A 25 28.54 -18.90 -5.10
CA GLN A 25 27.28 -18.15 -5.15
C GLN A 25 26.34 -18.56 -4.02
N LYS A 26 26.18 -19.85 -3.73
CA LYS A 26 25.40 -20.35 -2.58
C LYS A 26 25.96 -19.87 -1.24
N LYS A 27 27.29 -19.83 -1.07
CA LYS A 27 27.93 -19.22 0.12
C LYS A 27 27.74 -17.71 0.22
N LYS A 28 27.76 -16.97 -0.90
CA LYS A 28 27.46 -15.54 -0.94
C LYS A 28 25.99 -15.26 -0.62
N ALA A 29 25.06 -16.05 -1.15
CA ALA A 29 23.63 -15.96 -0.85
C ALA A 29 23.35 -16.27 0.64
N ARG A 30 24.01 -17.29 1.20
CA ARG A 30 23.92 -17.63 2.63
C ARG A 30 24.54 -16.58 3.55
N LYS A 31 25.64 -15.95 3.14
CA LYS A 31 26.21 -14.79 3.86
C LYS A 31 25.34 -13.54 3.73
N ALA A 32 24.64 -13.36 2.61
CA ALA A 32 23.65 -12.30 2.44
C ALA A 32 22.45 -12.54 3.37
N SER A 33 21.94 -13.79 3.46
CA SER A 33 20.86 -14.16 4.39
C SER A 33 21.27 -14.09 5.86
N GLU A 34 22.52 -14.41 6.21
CA GLU A 34 23.06 -14.21 7.57
C GLU A 34 23.22 -12.72 7.93
N LYS A 35 23.34 -11.83 6.94
CA LYS A 35 23.31 -10.37 7.13
C LYS A 35 21.89 -9.85 7.38
N TYR A 36 20.86 -10.63 7.05
CA TYR A 36 19.49 -10.46 7.50
C TYR A 36 19.30 -11.29 8.78
N SER A 37 19.93 -10.89 9.89
CA SER A 37 19.46 -11.38 11.18
C SER A 37 18.09 -10.74 11.44
N VAL A 38 17.03 -11.37 10.97
CA VAL A 38 15.66 -11.03 11.39
C VAL A 38 15.66 -11.22 12.90
N ASP A 39 15.44 -10.15 13.66
CA ASP A 39 15.33 -10.22 15.12
C ASP A 39 14.35 -11.35 15.46
N GLU A 40 14.72 -12.29 16.33
CA GLU A 40 13.80 -13.37 16.74
C GLU A 40 12.48 -12.81 17.28
N ARG A 41 12.49 -11.58 17.80
CA ARG A 41 11.30 -10.83 18.18
C ARG A 41 10.45 -10.46 16.98
N ASP A 42 11.03 -10.07 15.84
CA ASP A 42 10.32 -9.82 14.59
C ASP A 42 9.72 -11.10 14.01
N VAL A 43 10.41 -12.25 14.10
CA VAL A 43 9.85 -13.54 13.65
C VAL A 43 8.64 -13.94 14.52
N LYS A 44 8.74 -13.82 15.85
CA LYS A 44 7.62 -14.05 16.78
C LYS A 44 6.50 -13.01 16.59
N MET A 45 6.85 -11.77 16.27
CA MET A 45 5.92 -10.67 15.98
C MET A 45 5.08 -10.98 14.74
N ARG A 46 5.74 -11.38 13.64
CA ARG A 46 5.09 -11.83 12.41
C ARG A 46 4.13 -12.95 12.72
N ARG A 47 4.54 -13.96 13.49
CA ARG A 47 3.70 -15.12 13.86
C ARG A 47 2.43 -14.75 14.64
N LYS A 48 2.46 -13.72 15.48
CA LYS A 48 1.26 -13.23 16.19
C LYS A 48 0.34 -12.45 15.25
N GLU A 49 0.87 -11.58 14.38
CA GLU A 49 0.07 -10.92 13.33
C GLU A 49 -0.58 -11.96 12.39
N MET A 50 0.09 -13.09 12.12
CA MET A 50 -0.51 -14.20 11.35
C MET A 50 -1.73 -14.85 12.02
N LEU A 51 -1.83 -14.82 13.35
CA LEU A 51 -2.97 -15.35 14.09
C LEU A 51 -4.14 -14.36 14.13
N GLU A 52 -3.87 -13.07 13.88
CA GLU A 52 -4.87 -11.99 13.87
C GLU A 52 -5.46 -11.72 12.47
N MET A 53 -4.98 -12.41 11.42
CA MET A 53 -5.52 -12.31 10.06
C MET A 53 -6.79 -13.15 9.89
N ASP A 54 -7.71 -12.64 9.07
CA ASP A 54 -9.00 -13.29 8.85
C ASP A 54 -8.81 -14.63 8.13
N ARG A 55 -9.32 -15.71 8.73
CA ARG A 55 -9.37 -17.05 8.12
C ARG A 55 -10.73 -17.37 7.53
N LYS A 56 -11.72 -16.48 7.68
CA LYS A 56 -13.09 -16.70 7.19
C LYS A 56 -13.14 -16.94 5.70
N GLY A 57 -12.25 -16.34 4.91
CA GLY A 57 -12.26 -16.59 3.48
C GLY A 57 -11.80 -17.99 3.04
N ASN A 58 -11.38 -18.84 3.99
CA ASN A 58 -11.14 -20.27 3.76
C ASN A 58 -12.36 -21.14 4.15
N ASP A 59 -13.42 -20.52 4.70
CA ASP A 59 -14.65 -21.22 5.05
C ASP A 59 -15.29 -21.77 3.75
N PRO A 60 -15.62 -23.09 3.68
CA PRO A 60 -16.20 -23.69 2.49
C PRO A 60 -17.47 -23.00 2.01
N ASP A 61 -18.33 -22.53 2.92
CA ASP A 61 -19.59 -21.89 2.55
C ASP A 61 -19.34 -20.51 1.93
N ILE A 62 -18.38 -19.75 2.49
CA ILE A 62 -17.95 -18.46 1.92
C ILE A 62 -17.34 -18.68 0.54
N LEU A 63 -16.51 -19.72 0.37
CA LEU A 63 -15.88 -20.02 -0.92
C LEU A 63 -16.90 -20.45 -1.98
N VAL A 64 -17.93 -21.21 -1.61
CA VAL A 64 -19.02 -21.59 -2.52
C VAL A 64 -19.80 -20.36 -2.97
N LYS A 65 -20.19 -19.49 -2.02
CA LYS A 65 -20.89 -18.23 -2.33
C LYS A 65 -20.07 -17.34 -3.25
N TYR A 66 -18.77 -17.18 -2.93
CA TYR A 66 -17.83 -16.44 -3.77
C TYR A 66 -17.80 -16.99 -5.20
N LYS A 67 -17.62 -18.30 -5.38
CA LYS A 67 -17.57 -18.92 -6.72
C LYS A 67 -18.88 -18.75 -7.50
N GLN A 68 -20.02 -18.84 -6.83
CA GLN A 68 -21.33 -18.61 -7.45
C GLN A 68 -21.47 -17.16 -7.93
N ALA A 69 -21.11 -16.18 -7.09
CA ALA A 69 -21.09 -14.78 -7.47
C ALA A 69 -20.13 -14.53 -8.64
N ARG A 70 -18.87 -14.99 -8.54
CA ARG A 70 -17.88 -14.87 -9.62
C ARG A 70 -18.39 -15.42 -10.95
N SER A 71 -18.92 -16.64 -10.97
CA SER A 71 -19.45 -17.25 -12.19
C SER A 71 -20.56 -16.41 -12.82
N LYS A 72 -21.50 -15.89 -12.02
CA LYS A 72 -22.59 -15.02 -12.47
C LYS A 72 -22.07 -13.73 -13.10
N TYR A 73 -21.20 -12.99 -12.39
CA TYR A 73 -20.74 -11.68 -12.83
C TYR A 73 -19.69 -11.76 -13.93
N ASP A 74 -18.82 -12.78 -13.92
CA ASP A 74 -17.80 -12.96 -14.96
C ASP A 74 -18.46 -13.24 -16.33
N VAL A 75 -19.56 -14.00 -16.36
CA VAL A 75 -20.38 -14.19 -17.57
C VAL A 75 -21.08 -12.90 -17.98
N GLN A 76 -21.70 -12.19 -17.03
CA GLN A 76 -22.42 -10.93 -17.31
C GLN A 76 -21.49 -9.85 -17.90
N LEU A 77 -20.26 -9.75 -17.36
CA LEU A 77 -19.25 -8.77 -17.74
C LEU A 77 -18.30 -9.29 -18.82
N GLN A 78 -18.55 -10.49 -19.36
CA GLN A 78 -17.74 -11.14 -20.40
C GLN A 78 -16.23 -11.17 -20.06
N GLN A 79 -15.88 -11.42 -18.80
CA GLN A 79 -14.50 -11.26 -18.29
C GLN A 79 -13.44 -12.08 -19.05
N ASP A 80 -13.84 -13.21 -19.63
CA ASP A 80 -12.94 -14.10 -20.38
C ASP A 80 -12.66 -13.60 -21.81
N SER A 81 -13.53 -12.75 -22.37
CA SER A 81 -13.43 -12.25 -23.74
C SER A 81 -13.43 -10.73 -23.85
N ILE A 82 -13.46 -10.00 -22.73
CA ILE A 82 -13.50 -8.54 -22.73
C ILE A 82 -12.21 -7.96 -23.31
N GLU A 83 -12.35 -7.05 -24.27
CA GLU A 83 -11.21 -6.36 -24.86
C GLU A 83 -10.65 -5.31 -23.90
N PRO A 84 -9.32 -5.12 -23.83
CA PRO A 84 -8.70 -4.11 -22.95
C PRO A 84 -9.28 -2.70 -23.13
N GLN A 85 -9.67 -2.34 -24.36
CA GLN A 85 -10.23 -1.02 -24.66
C GLN A 85 -11.57 -0.77 -23.96
N GLU A 86 -12.40 -1.80 -23.78
CA GLU A 86 -13.67 -1.70 -23.05
C GLU A 86 -13.43 -1.49 -21.56
N LEU A 87 -12.41 -2.16 -21.00
CA LEU A 87 -11.97 -1.92 -19.62
C LEU A 87 -11.44 -0.50 -19.43
N TYR A 88 -10.63 0.01 -20.37
CA TYR A 88 -10.16 1.40 -20.31
C TYR A 88 -11.32 2.41 -20.37
N GLN A 89 -12.30 2.18 -21.25
CA GLN A 89 -13.50 3.02 -21.33
C GLN A 89 -14.31 2.99 -20.03
N PHE A 90 -14.55 1.80 -19.48
CA PHE A 90 -15.25 1.65 -18.21
C PHE A 90 -14.53 2.38 -17.08
N VAL A 91 -13.23 2.15 -16.92
CA VAL A 91 -12.46 2.75 -15.82
C VAL A 91 -12.39 4.27 -15.97
N ASN A 92 -12.21 4.78 -17.19
CA ASN A 92 -12.26 6.23 -17.43
C ASN A 92 -13.65 6.84 -17.16
N SER A 93 -14.72 6.06 -17.23
CA SER A 93 -16.08 6.55 -16.93
C SER A 93 -16.36 6.74 -15.44
N ILE A 94 -15.64 6.00 -14.57
CA ILE A 94 -15.78 6.08 -13.11
C ILE A 94 -14.68 6.93 -12.44
N ARG A 95 -13.57 7.19 -13.15
CA ARG A 95 -12.48 8.06 -12.69
C ARG A 95 -12.92 9.53 -12.70
N LYS A 96 -12.49 10.30 -11.70
CA LYS A 96 -12.63 11.76 -11.73
C LYS A 96 -11.56 12.39 -12.60
N PRO A 97 -11.73 13.65 -13.06
CA PRO A 97 -10.70 14.32 -13.83
C PRO A 97 -9.36 14.32 -13.09
N LYS A 98 -8.30 13.96 -13.81
CA LYS A 98 -6.95 13.81 -13.25
C LYS A 98 -6.51 15.10 -12.56
N HIS A 99 -5.94 14.94 -11.37
CA HIS A 99 -5.29 16.02 -10.64
C HIS A 99 -3.99 16.45 -11.34
N GLU A 100 -3.89 17.73 -11.64
CA GLU A 100 -2.73 18.38 -12.25
C GLU A 100 -1.68 18.74 -11.21
N VAL A 101 -0.44 18.86 -11.65
CA VAL A 101 0.65 19.39 -10.82
C VAL A 101 0.40 20.88 -10.56
N HIS A 102 0.57 21.30 -9.30
CA HIS A 102 0.39 22.68 -8.91
C HIS A 102 1.31 23.63 -9.72
N PRO A 103 0.80 24.72 -10.33
CA PRO A 103 1.57 25.57 -11.25
C PRO A 103 2.88 26.13 -10.65
N ASP A 104 2.86 26.45 -9.35
CA ASP A 104 4.01 27.03 -8.65
C ASP A 104 5.22 26.08 -8.62
N ILE A 105 4.98 24.77 -8.63
CA ILE A 105 6.03 23.74 -8.64
C ILE A 105 6.24 23.14 -10.03
N LEU A 106 5.30 23.29 -10.96
CA LEU A 106 5.39 22.70 -12.30
C LEU A 106 6.67 23.17 -13.03
N ARG A 107 7.07 24.43 -12.82
CA ARG A 107 8.32 24.98 -13.38
C ARG A 107 9.59 24.52 -12.64
N GLN A 108 9.44 23.94 -11.46
CA GLN A 108 10.54 23.49 -10.60
C GLN A 108 10.82 21.99 -10.76
N LEU A 109 9.84 21.21 -11.22
CA LEU A 109 10.00 19.78 -11.45
C LEU A 109 11.02 19.51 -12.57
N PRO A 110 12.08 18.72 -12.30
CA PRO A 110 13.10 18.42 -13.30
C PRO A 110 12.68 17.32 -14.29
N TYR A 111 11.44 16.82 -14.21
CA TYR A 111 10.90 15.74 -15.04
C TYR A 111 9.38 15.87 -15.18
N ASP A 112 8.83 15.28 -16.24
CA ASP A 112 7.39 15.09 -16.43
C ASP A 112 6.94 13.84 -15.66
N VAL A 113 5.94 13.99 -14.77
CA VAL A 113 5.42 12.89 -13.95
C VAL A 113 4.69 11.81 -14.77
N ASP A 114 4.25 12.13 -15.99
CA ASP A 114 3.58 11.19 -16.91
C ASP A 114 4.49 10.75 -18.07
N ASN A 115 5.72 11.27 -18.13
CA ASN A 115 6.74 10.84 -19.09
C ASN A 115 8.10 10.83 -18.39
N CYS A 116 8.23 9.93 -17.44
CA CYS A 116 9.40 9.88 -16.58
C CYS A 116 10.64 9.28 -17.27
N PRO A 117 11.86 9.68 -16.83
CA PRO A 117 13.10 9.06 -17.26
C PRO A 117 13.16 7.56 -16.93
N ASP A 118 14.05 6.83 -17.61
CA ASP A 118 14.21 5.39 -17.37
C ASP A 118 14.70 5.04 -15.95
N TYR A 119 15.41 5.97 -15.30
CA TYR A 119 15.93 5.84 -13.96
C TYR A 119 15.54 7.05 -13.12
N PRO A 120 15.34 6.88 -11.80
CA PRO A 120 15.01 8.00 -10.92
C PRO A 120 16.06 9.12 -11.04
N PRO A 121 15.64 10.37 -11.32
CA PRO A 121 16.56 11.49 -11.30
C PRO A 121 17.05 11.76 -9.88
N THR A 122 18.12 12.55 -9.75
CA THR A 122 18.60 12.99 -8.44
C THR A 122 17.50 13.73 -7.68
N ASN A 123 17.37 13.45 -6.38
CA ASN A 123 16.32 13.98 -5.50
C ASN A 123 14.89 13.58 -5.88
N TYR A 124 14.70 12.45 -6.58
CA TYR A 124 13.38 11.88 -6.81
C TYR A 124 12.82 11.16 -5.57
N PRO A 125 11.51 11.24 -5.31
CA PRO A 125 10.58 12.24 -5.85
C PRO A 125 10.91 13.62 -5.28
N MET A 126 10.66 14.67 -6.07
CA MET A 126 10.77 16.03 -5.55
C MET A 126 9.80 16.21 -4.38
N GLU A 127 10.27 16.70 -3.24
CA GLU A 127 9.43 16.99 -2.07
C GLU A 127 9.27 18.51 -1.91
N PHE A 128 8.14 18.92 -1.34
CA PHE A 128 7.77 20.31 -1.11
C PHE A 128 7.51 20.52 0.39
N PRO A 129 7.50 21.77 0.90
CA PRO A 129 7.18 22.03 2.29
C PRO A 129 5.84 21.39 2.67
N LEU A 130 5.83 20.55 3.70
CA LEU A 130 4.64 19.77 4.08
C LEU A 130 3.45 20.68 4.43
N LEU A 131 3.70 21.84 5.04
CA LEU A 131 2.63 22.79 5.34
C LEU A 131 1.97 23.39 4.09
N ASP A 132 2.69 23.53 2.97
CA ASP A 132 2.10 24.03 1.73
C ASP A 132 1.06 23.03 1.18
N LEU A 133 1.34 21.72 1.30
CA LEU A 133 0.41 20.65 0.94
C LEU A 133 -0.84 20.66 1.81
N LEU A 134 -0.66 20.81 3.13
CA LEU A 134 -1.76 20.80 4.11
C LEU A 134 -2.61 22.07 4.00
N ASN A 135 -2.02 23.21 3.67
CA ASN A 135 -2.74 24.46 3.44
C ASN A 135 -3.48 24.47 2.10
N ASN A 136 -2.90 23.88 1.05
CA ASN A 136 -3.54 23.73 -0.25
C ASN A 136 -4.77 22.80 -0.18
N TRP A 137 -4.65 21.71 0.57
CA TRP A 137 -5.74 20.78 0.80
C TRP A 137 -5.62 20.21 2.21
N ASN A 138 -6.46 20.69 3.12
CA ASN A 138 -6.44 20.24 4.50
C ASN A 138 -7.08 18.82 4.63
N PRO A 139 -6.44 17.86 5.33
CA PRO A 139 -7.00 16.52 5.56
C PRO A 139 -8.38 16.46 6.23
N ASN A 140 -8.74 17.47 7.02
CA ASN A 140 -10.04 17.59 7.69
C ASN A 140 -11.12 18.26 6.82
N ASN A 141 -10.75 18.79 5.65
CA ASN A 141 -11.71 19.40 4.73
C ASN A 141 -12.31 18.33 3.80
N ILE A 142 -13.50 17.87 4.18
CA ILE A 142 -14.29 16.87 3.43
C ILE A 142 -15.35 17.48 2.51
N SER A 143 -15.66 18.77 2.66
CA SER A 143 -16.71 19.45 1.89
C SER A 143 -16.21 19.86 0.50
N ASP A 144 -14.90 20.00 0.35
CA ASP A 144 -14.24 20.30 -0.91
C ASP A 144 -13.61 19.03 -1.51
N THR A 145 -14.46 18.23 -2.16
CA THR A 145 -14.15 16.86 -2.61
C THR A 145 -13.27 16.79 -3.85
N TYR A 146 -12.97 17.92 -4.51
CA TYR A 146 -12.14 17.93 -5.70
C TYR A 146 -11.14 19.09 -5.73
N ARG A 147 -9.85 18.75 -5.67
CA ARG A 147 -8.73 19.69 -5.85
C ARG A 147 -8.04 19.50 -7.19
N PRO A 148 -8.28 20.34 -8.21
CA PRO A 148 -7.67 20.13 -9.53
C PRO A 148 -6.14 20.18 -9.53
N LYS A 149 -5.52 20.85 -8.54
CA LYS A 149 -4.07 21.10 -8.49
C LYS A 149 -3.48 20.62 -7.18
N ILE A 150 -2.45 19.78 -7.28
CA ILE A 150 -1.79 19.13 -6.13
C ILE A 150 -0.27 19.15 -6.26
N TYR A 151 0.43 19.01 -5.14
CA TYR A 151 1.89 18.97 -5.05
C TYR A 151 2.43 17.58 -5.36
N GLN A 152 2.27 17.17 -6.62
CA GLN A 152 2.65 15.84 -7.08
C GLN A 152 3.99 15.83 -7.83
N GLY A 153 4.85 14.91 -7.44
CA GLY A 153 6.17 14.65 -8.03
C GLY A 153 6.46 13.17 -8.21
N LEU A 154 5.48 12.29 -8.02
CA LEU A 154 5.63 10.86 -8.30
C LEU A 154 5.47 10.58 -9.79
N CYS A 155 6.39 9.79 -10.33
CA CYS A 155 6.28 9.20 -11.66
C CYS A 155 5.11 8.23 -11.75
N ARG A 156 4.45 8.24 -12.90
CA ARG A 156 3.39 7.31 -13.28
C ARG A 156 3.83 6.56 -14.52
N PHE A 157 3.75 5.24 -14.45
CA PHE A 157 4.17 4.36 -15.53
C PHE A 157 2.96 3.60 -16.05
N ASP A 158 2.83 3.54 -17.38
CA ASP A 158 1.90 2.60 -18.00
C ASP A 158 2.39 1.16 -17.80
N HIS A 159 1.50 0.27 -17.32
CA HIS A 159 1.85 -1.11 -17.02
C HIS A 159 2.35 -1.87 -18.26
N LYS A 160 1.79 -1.59 -19.44
CA LYS A 160 2.09 -2.35 -20.66
C LYS A 160 3.42 -1.92 -21.29
N THR A 161 3.70 -0.62 -21.29
CA THR A 161 4.80 -0.02 -22.07
C THR A 161 5.98 0.39 -21.20
N GLU A 162 5.78 0.68 -19.91
CA GLU A 162 6.79 1.32 -19.05
C GLU A 162 7.13 0.53 -17.78
N LEU A 163 6.68 -0.72 -17.65
CA LEU A 163 6.98 -1.57 -16.48
C LEU A 163 8.50 -1.72 -16.22
N HIS A 164 9.31 -1.66 -17.28
CA HIS A 164 10.77 -1.70 -17.17
C HIS A 164 11.33 -0.46 -16.43
N LYS A 165 10.75 0.73 -16.62
CA LYS A 165 11.08 1.94 -15.86
C LYS A 165 10.65 1.78 -14.40
N ALA A 166 9.42 1.33 -14.17
CA ALA A 166 8.90 1.05 -12.82
C ALA A 166 9.81 0.08 -12.04
N LEU A 167 10.38 -0.95 -12.70
CA LEU A 167 11.37 -1.84 -12.09
C LEU A 167 12.65 -1.13 -11.64
N ASN A 168 13.13 -0.13 -12.39
CA ASN A 168 14.30 0.67 -12.00
C ASN A 168 14.01 1.51 -10.75
N TYR A 169 12.83 2.12 -10.68
CA TYR A 169 12.39 2.91 -9.54
C TYR A 169 12.17 2.03 -8.30
N ARG A 170 11.59 0.84 -8.47
CA ARG A 170 11.45 -0.16 -7.40
C ARG A 170 12.81 -0.58 -6.83
N LYS A 171 13.81 -0.85 -7.69
CA LYS A 171 15.18 -1.20 -7.27
C LYS A 171 15.87 -0.06 -6.53
N ALA A 172 15.54 1.19 -6.86
CA ALA A 172 16.05 2.37 -6.18
C ALA A 172 15.32 2.69 -4.86
N GLU A 173 14.31 1.89 -4.47
CA GLU A 173 13.53 2.06 -3.23
C GLU A 173 12.84 3.43 -3.12
N VAL A 174 12.32 3.94 -4.24
CA VAL A 174 11.55 5.18 -4.31
C VAL A 174 10.10 4.92 -4.77
N PRO A 175 9.11 5.70 -4.31
CA PRO A 175 7.71 5.47 -4.64
C PRO A 175 7.38 5.87 -6.08
N PHE A 176 6.38 5.22 -6.68
CA PHE A 176 5.88 5.52 -8.02
C PHE A 176 4.47 4.94 -8.20
N LEU A 177 3.78 5.35 -9.27
CA LEU A 177 2.51 4.79 -9.69
C LEU A 177 2.64 3.87 -10.90
N ILE A 178 1.78 2.86 -10.97
CA ILE A 178 1.46 2.11 -12.18
C ILE A 178 -0.01 2.32 -12.50
N ARG A 179 -0.30 2.42 -13.80
CA ARG A 179 -1.67 2.49 -14.32
C ARG A 179 -1.90 1.43 -15.39
N ASP A 180 -3.19 1.15 -15.60
CA ASP A 180 -3.70 0.47 -16.78
C ASP A 180 -3.23 -1.00 -16.94
N ASP A 181 -2.96 -1.66 -15.82
CA ASP A 181 -2.84 -3.12 -15.75
C ASP A 181 -4.21 -3.78 -15.92
N VAL A 182 -4.41 -4.45 -17.06
CA VAL A 182 -5.67 -5.07 -17.47
C VAL A 182 -6.23 -6.04 -16.42
N GLU A 183 -5.39 -6.79 -15.71
CA GLU A 183 -5.86 -7.74 -14.70
C GLU A 183 -6.40 -7.02 -13.45
N ILE A 184 -5.88 -5.84 -13.15
CA ILE A 184 -6.41 -4.96 -12.10
C ILE A 184 -7.71 -4.30 -12.58
N LEU A 185 -7.78 -3.86 -13.84
CA LEU A 185 -8.98 -3.22 -14.38
C LEU A 185 -10.19 -4.16 -14.43
N LYS A 186 -9.97 -5.46 -14.65
CA LYS A 186 -11.02 -6.49 -14.51
C LYS A 186 -11.62 -6.51 -13.10
N VAL A 187 -10.78 -6.41 -12.06
CA VAL A 187 -11.25 -6.31 -10.66
C VAL A 187 -12.00 -5.00 -10.45
N VAL A 188 -11.48 -3.88 -10.96
CA VAL A 188 -12.16 -2.58 -10.90
C VAL A 188 -13.56 -2.68 -11.49
N GLN A 189 -13.72 -3.28 -12.66
CA GLN A 189 -15.04 -3.47 -13.28
C GLN A 189 -15.98 -4.28 -12.39
N ARG A 190 -15.53 -5.40 -11.85
CA ARG A 190 -16.35 -6.22 -10.94
C ARG A 190 -16.74 -5.47 -9.67
N TRP A 191 -15.79 -4.83 -8.99
CA TRP A 191 -16.03 -4.20 -7.68
C TRP A 191 -16.92 -2.95 -7.77
N ASN A 192 -16.96 -2.30 -8.93
CA ASN A 192 -17.85 -1.19 -9.21
C ASN A 192 -19.15 -1.63 -9.92
N THR A 193 -19.35 -2.94 -10.15
CA THR A 193 -20.62 -3.47 -10.64
C THR A 193 -21.62 -3.52 -9.47
N PRO A 194 -22.85 -3.00 -9.62
CA PRO A 194 -23.85 -3.00 -8.56
C PRO A 194 -24.03 -4.39 -7.93
N ASN A 195 -24.14 -4.41 -6.60
CA ASN A 195 -24.32 -5.60 -5.75
C ASN A 195 -23.18 -6.61 -5.73
N TYR A 196 -22.14 -6.51 -6.55
CA TYR A 196 -21.06 -7.51 -6.58
C TYR A 196 -20.39 -7.70 -5.20
N LEU A 197 -19.95 -6.60 -4.57
CA LEU A 197 -19.31 -6.65 -3.25
C LEU A 197 -20.28 -7.09 -2.14
N SER A 198 -21.56 -6.73 -2.24
CA SER A 198 -22.62 -7.22 -1.35
C SER A 198 -22.77 -8.74 -1.49
N ASP A 199 -22.81 -9.27 -2.72
CA ASP A 199 -22.97 -10.71 -2.98
C ASP A 199 -21.78 -11.54 -2.44
N ILE A 200 -20.56 -10.97 -2.42
CA ILE A 200 -19.36 -11.68 -1.93
C ILE A 200 -19.00 -11.40 -0.46
N LEU A 201 -19.46 -10.30 0.15
CA LEU A 201 -19.09 -9.90 1.52
C LEU A 201 -20.29 -9.64 2.46
N GLY A 202 -21.50 -9.47 1.95
CA GLY A 202 -22.67 -8.93 2.68
C GLY A 202 -23.18 -9.79 3.83
N ASP A 203 -23.11 -11.12 3.74
CA ASP A 203 -23.61 -11.99 4.82
C ASP A 203 -22.61 -12.19 5.98
N THR A 204 -21.37 -11.76 5.79
CA THR A 204 -20.27 -12.07 6.71
C THR A 204 -19.87 -10.84 7.49
N LYS A 205 -19.82 -10.94 8.83
CA LYS A 205 -19.32 -9.85 9.67
C LYS A 205 -17.80 -9.83 9.66
N TYR A 206 -17.19 -8.75 9.17
CA TYR A 206 -15.75 -8.53 9.15
C TYR A 206 -15.32 -7.56 10.25
N ARG A 207 -14.00 -7.54 10.54
CA ARG A 207 -13.43 -6.55 11.47
C ARG A 207 -13.53 -5.17 10.82
N THR A 208 -14.02 -4.20 11.57
CA THR A 208 -14.09 -2.80 11.17
C THR A 208 -13.48 -1.96 12.28
N GLU A 209 -12.55 -1.07 11.93
CA GLU A 209 -12.01 -0.10 12.87
C GLU A 209 -13.00 1.07 12.99
N TYR A 210 -13.25 1.50 14.22
CA TYR A 210 -14.15 2.61 14.58
C TYR A 210 -13.35 3.69 15.31
N SER A 211 -13.57 4.94 14.93
CA SER A 211 -13.06 6.12 15.62
C SER A 211 -14.20 7.11 15.87
N GLU A 212 -14.09 7.88 16.96
CA GLU A 212 -15.02 8.98 17.28
C GLU A 212 -14.68 10.26 16.49
N SER A 213 -13.58 10.23 15.72
CA SER A 213 -13.15 11.28 14.80
C SER A 213 -12.77 10.67 13.46
N ASN A 214 -12.41 11.49 12.48
CA ASN A 214 -11.87 11.03 11.21
C ASN A 214 -10.44 10.43 11.31
N SER A 215 -9.81 10.49 12.48
CA SER A 215 -8.44 10.00 12.69
C SER A 215 -8.43 8.53 13.11
N LEU A 216 -7.93 7.67 12.22
CA LEU A 216 -7.68 6.25 12.49
C LEU A 216 -6.17 6.02 12.68
N MET A 217 -5.76 5.86 13.94
CA MET A 217 -4.38 5.57 14.31
C MET A 217 -4.26 4.13 14.81
N PHE A 218 -3.42 3.34 14.14
CA PHE A 218 -3.16 1.98 14.61
C PHE A 218 -2.34 2.02 15.90
N PHE A 219 -2.71 1.19 16.86
CA PHE A 219 -1.96 1.00 18.09
C PHE A 219 -1.74 -0.48 18.37
N ARG A 220 -0.68 -0.77 19.12
CA ARG A 220 -0.43 -2.11 19.63
C ARG A 220 0.06 -2.06 21.05
N GLU A 221 -0.72 -2.67 21.93
CA GLU A 221 -0.32 -2.89 23.30
C GLU A 221 0.83 -3.91 23.39
N ARG A 222 1.97 -3.47 23.91
CA ARG A 222 3.10 -4.34 24.25
C ARG A 222 3.05 -4.65 25.74
N ARG A 223 3.32 -5.91 26.11
CA ARG A 223 3.30 -6.38 27.52
C ARG A 223 4.24 -5.56 28.43
N ASN A 224 5.32 -5.02 27.87
CA ASN A 224 6.28 -4.13 28.54
C ASN A 224 6.40 -2.77 27.80
N GLY A 225 5.36 -2.37 27.07
CA GLY A 225 5.34 -1.07 26.40
C GLY A 225 5.14 0.07 27.40
N HIS A 226 5.69 1.24 27.10
CA HIS A 226 5.39 2.43 27.88
C HIS A 226 4.02 2.93 27.47
N ARG A 227 3.05 2.84 28.39
CA ARG A 227 1.75 3.48 28.25
C ARG A 227 1.78 4.76 29.08
N PRO A 228 1.53 5.94 28.49
CA PRO A 228 1.23 7.12 29.28
C PRO A 228 0.03 6.84 30.18
N ASN A 229 0.01 7.40 31.40
CA ASN A 229 -1.01 7.07 32.41
C ASN A 229 -2.45 7.35 31.93
N ASP A 230 -2.63 8.39 31.12
CA ASP A 230 -3.94 8.83 30.63
C ASP A 230 -4.21 8.40 29.17
N TRP A 231 -3.36 7.53 28.61
CA TRP A 231 -3.52 7.08 27.23
C TRP A 231 -4.71 6.13 27.08
N GLN A 232 -5.55 6.41 26.08
CA GLN A 232 -6.64 5.55 25.65
C GLN A 232 -6.41 5.10 24.20
N PRO A 233 -6.86 3.89 23.82
CA PRO A 233 -6.88 3.45 22.44
C PRO A 233 -7.57 4.47 21.52
N PRO A 234 -6.91 4.96 20.45
CA PRO A 234 -7.49 5.95 19.54
C PRO A 234 -8.60 5.37 18.67
N ILE A 235 -8.68 4.05 18.54
CA ILE A 235 -9.69 3.34 17.75
C ILE A 235 -10.21 2.12 18.52
N LYS A 236 -11.41 1.67 18.17
CA LYS A 236 -12.05 0.43 18.66
C LYS A 236 -12.27 -0.53 17.50
N ASP A 237 -12.25 -1.83 17.77
CA ASP A 237 -12.65 -2.83 16.78
C ASP A 237 -14.12 -3.20 16.97
N VAL A 238 -14.91 -3.04 15.90
CA VAL A 238 -16.29 -3.53 15.82
C VAL A 238 -16.40 -4.58 14.71
N LYS A 239 -17.55 -5.26 14.62
CA LYS A 239 -17.83 -6.22 13.56
C LYS A 239 -19.07 -5.81 12.79
N LEU A 240 -18.90 -5.53 11.50
CA LEU A 240 -19.98 -5.15 10.58
C LEU A 240 -20.00 -6.10 9.38
N THR A 241 -21.17 -6.31 8.80
CA THR A 241 -21.25 -6.78 7.40
C THR A 241 -20.81 -5.70 6.43
N TYR A 242 -20.57 -6.06 5.17
CA TYR A 242 -20.28 -5.06 4.13
C TYR A 242 -21.43 -4.06 3.98
N ASP A 243 -22.68 -4.53 3.98
CA ASP A 243 -23.84 -3.66 3.79
C ASP A 243 -24.06 -2.74 5.00
N GLU A 244 -23.89 -3.23 6.23
CA GLU A 244 -23.90 -2.41 7.45
C GLU A 244 -22.80 -1.32 7.42
N PHE A 245 -21.64 -1.62 6.81
CA PHE A 245 -20.58 -0.63 6.61
C PHE A 245 -20.96 0.40 5.54
N VAL A 246 -21.46 -0.03 4.38
CA VAL A 246 -21.86 0.88 3.29
C VAL A 246 -22.96 1.84 3.75
N GLU A 247 -23.95 1.35 4.50
CA GLU A 247 -24.99 2.18 5.11
C GLU A 247 -24.38 3.29 5.99
N LYS A 248 -23.41 2.95 6.83
CA LYS A 248 -22.72 3.93 7.70
C LYS A 248 -21.81 4.87 6.94
N ALA A 249 -21.19 4.41 5.85
CA ALA A 249 -20.21 5.17 5.07
C ALA A 249 -20.83 6.05 3.98
N SER A 250 -22.14 5.91 3.73
CA SER A 250 -22.90 6.65 2.70
C SER A 250 -23.79 7.73 3.30
N GLN A 251 -23.39 8.32 4.43
CA GLN A 251 -24.09 9.44 5.06
C GLN A 251 -23.85 10.74 4.28
N GLU A 252 -24.62 11.79 4.58
CA GLU A 252 -24.40 13.12 4.00
C GLU A 252 -23.05 13.70 4.46
N LEU A 253 -22.35 14.44 3.59
CA LEU A 253 -21.02 14.98 3.90
C LEU A 253 -21.04 15.89 5.15
N THR A 254 -22.16 16.55 5.43
CA THR A 254 -22.34 17.39 6.63
C THR A 254 -22.23 16.60 7.93
N ASP A 255 -22.52 15.30 7.89
CA ASP A 255 -22.52 14.41 9.05
C ASP A 255 -21.19 13.66 9.21
N MET A 256 -20.26 13.81 8.25
CA MET A 256 -18.99 13.09 8.20
C MET A 256 -17.77 13.95 8.57
N GLY A 257 -17.99 15.05 9.31
CA GLY A 257 -16.96 16.00 9.77
C GLY A 257 -15.79 15.37 10.54
N PRO A 258 -14.66 16.07 10.73
CA PRO A 258 -13.49 15.53 11.41
C PRO A 258 -13.76 15.05 12.84
N ASP A 259 -14.76 15.61 13.51
CA ASP A 259 -15.18 15.23 14.87
C ASP A 259 -16.38 14.25 14.89
N SER A 260 -16.75 13.70 13.73
CA SER A 260 -17.81 12.71 13.60
C SER A 260 -17.27 11.27 13.67
N PRO A 261 -18.11 10.29 14.04
CA PRO A 261 -17.74 8.89 14.00
C PRO A 261 -17.39 8.40 12.59
N HIS A 262 -16.34 7.59 12.50
CA HIS A 262 -15.81 7.05 11.24
C HIS A 262 -15.55 5.53 11.33
N TRP A 263 -15.78 4.85 10.20
CA TRP A 263 -15.61 3.39 10.09
C TRP A 263 -14.65 3.02 8.96
N TYR A 264 -13.77 2.05 9.23
CA TYR A 264 -12.78 1.57 8.28
C TYR A 264 -12.82 0.05 8.17
N PHE A 265 -13.54 -0.45 7.17
CA PHE A 265 -13.85 -1.88 7.01
C PHE A 265 -12.65 -2.68 6.50
N ARG A 266 -12.42 -3.88 7.04
CA ARG A 266 -11.23 -4.68 6.77
C ARG A 266 -11.55 -6.08 6.27
N VAL A 267 -10.96 -6.44 5.14
CA VAL A 267 -10.91 -7.84 4.66
C VAL A 267 -9.44 -8.21 4.50
N ASN A 268 -8.94 -9.11 5.33
CA ASN A 268 -7.53 -9.54 5.26
C ASN A 268 -7.48 -11.01 4.83
N ALA A 269 -6.43 -11.40 4.11
CA ALA A 269 -6.26 -12.77 3.66
C ALA A 269 -4.81 -13.23 3.80
N LYS A 270 -4.64 -14.47 4.26
CA LYS A 270 -3.36 -15.17 4.29
C LYS A 270 -3.59 -16.66 4.08
N GLY A 271 -2.67 -17.34 3.40
CA GLY A 271 -2.78 -18.79 3.17
C GLY A 271 -2.72 -19.22 1.70
N GLY A 272 -2.53 -18.29 0.75
CA GLY A 272 -2.42 -18.63 -0.67
C GLY A 272 -3.77 -18.93 -1.32
N THR A 273 -3.77 -19.78 -2.35
CA THR A 273 -4.89 -20.00 -3.29
C THR A 273 -6.21 -20.44 -2.66
N ASP A 274 -6.18 -20.98 -1.45
CA ASP A 274 -7.36 -21.52 -0.76
C ASP A 274 -8.32 -20.43 -0.26
N HIS A 275 -7.83 -19.19 -0.10
CA HIS A 275 -8.64 -18.07 0.35
C HIS A 275 -9.24 -17.33 -0.85
N PHE A 276 -10.53 -17.01 -0.83
CA PHE A 276 -11.21 -16.37 -1.97
C PHE A 276 -10.54 -15.06 -2.43
N MET A 277 -10.04 -14.23 -1.50
CA MET A 277 -9.30 -13.01 -1.85
C MET A 277 -8.07 -13.22 -2.74
N PHE A 278 -7.37 -14.37 -2.65
CA PHE A 278 -6.26 -14.68 -3.56
C PHE A 278 -6.76 -15.16 -4.94
N GLN A 279 -8.01 -15.63 -5.03
CA GLN A 279 -8.69 -15.89 -6.31
C GLN A 279 -9.22 -14.57 -6.90
N GLU A 280 -9.64 -13.63 -6.05
CA GLU A 280 -10.11 -12.31 -6.44
C GLU A 280 -9.00 -11.41 -6.96
N LEU A 281 -7.85 -11.46 -6.27
CA LEU A 281 -6.68 -10.61 -6.49
C LEU A 281 -5.45 -11.46 -6.80
N PRO A 282 -5.42 -12.18 -7.94
CA PRO A 282 -4.39 -13.18 -8.24
C PRO A 282 -2.98 -12.59 -8.37
N PHE A 283 -2.86 -11.31 -8.72
CA PHE A 283 -1.58 -10.59 -8.75
C PHE A 283 -0.91 -10.47 -7.38
N PHE A 284 -1.63 -10.71 -6.27
CA PHE A 284 -1.06 -10.79 -4.93
C PHE A 284 -0.73 -12.22 -4.45
N LEU A 285 -0.91 -13.25 -5.31
CA LEU A 285 -0.48 -14.61 -4.97
C LEU A 285 0.99 -14.62 -4.51
N PRO A 286 1.34 -15.45 -3.51
CA PRO A 286 2.67 -15.51 -2.92
C PRO A 286 3.67 -16.22 -3.85
N GLN A 287 3.81 -15.71 -5.06
CA GLN A 287 4.72 -16.14 -6.10
C GLN A 287 5.49 -14.92 -6.58
N GLY A 288 6.76 -15.09 -6.93
CA GLY A 288 7.59 -13.98 -7.42
C GLY A 288 6.97 -13.33 -8.65
N ASN A 289 6.58 -12.07 -8.53
CA ASN A 289 6.04 -11.26 -9.62
C ASN A 289 6.40 -9.77 -9.42
N PHE A 290 5.80 -8.87 -10.21
CA PHE A 290 6.09 -7.45 -10.07
C PHE A 290 5.57 -6.85 -8.74
N TYR A 291 4.40 -7.28 -8.26
CA TYR A 291 3.75 -6.77 -7.05
C TYR A 291 4.16 -7.52 -5.77
N ILE A 292 4.66 -8.74 -5.90
CA ILE A 292 5.20 -9.56 -4.80
C ILE A 292 6.71 -9.68 -5.00
N VAL A 293 7.45 -8.79 -4.31
CA VAL A 293 8.90 -8.63 -4.41
C VAL A 293 9.65 -9.81 -3.81
N ASP A 294 9.14 -10.34 -2.71
CA ASP A 294 9.68 -11.52 -2.01
C ASP A 294 8.53 -12.45 -1.63
N SER A 295 8.42 -13.58 -2.34
CA SER A 295 7.36 -14.56 -2.11
C SER A 295 7.46 -15.26 -0.76
N GLU A 296 8.66 -15.33 -0.17
CA GLU A 296 8.91 -15.98 1.11
C GLU A 296 8.63 -15.05 2.31
N ASP A 297 8.61 -13.74 2.10
CA ASP A 297 8.25 -12.73 3.12
C ASP A 297 6.97 -11.96 2.78
N THR A 298 5.92 -12.67 2.36
CA THR A 298 4.58 -12.10 2.18
C THR A 298 3.86 -11.85 3.50
N ARG A 299 3.19 -10.71 3.60
CA ARG A 299 2.28 -10.36 4.72
C ARG A 299 0.81 -10.57 4.37
N GLY A 300 0.52 -11.25 3.26
CA GLY A 300 -0.83 -11.48 2.76
C GLY A 300 -1.48 -10.22 2.18
N ILE A 301 -2.78 -10.33 1.90
CA ILE A 301 -3.60 -9.23 1.37
C ILE A 301 -4.27 -8.52 2.53
N ASN A 302 -4.25 -7.19 2.53
CA ASN A 302 -4.97 -6.37 3.47
C ASN A 302 -5.84 -5.40 2.69
N CYS A 303 -7.16 -5.62 2.71
CA CYS A 303 -8.13 -4.71 2.13
C CYS A 303 -8.71 -3.80 3.19
N ARG A 304 -8.92 -2.56 2.79
CA ARG A 304 -9.29 -1.43 3.60
C ARG A 304 -10.32 -0.64 2.81
N PHE A 305 -11.58 -0.63 3.22
CA PHE A 305 -12.65 0.11 2.54
C PHE A 305 -13.00 1.35 3.35
N GLY A 306 -12.80 2.52 2.74
CA GLY A 306 -12.80 3.80 3.44
C GLY A 306 -14.13 4.54 3.27
N MET A 307 -14.62 5.11 4.37
CA MET A 307 -15.64 6.16 4.37
C MET A 307 -14.99 7.50 3.99
N SER A 308 -15.75 8.41 3.36
CA SER A 308 -15.25 9.76 3.06
C SER A 308 -14.77 10.44 4.34
N GLY A 309 -13.64 11.15 4.27
CA GLY A 309 -13.04 11.80 5.44
C GLY A 309 -12.11 10.91 6.26
N ASN A 310 -12.19 9.56 6.16
CA ASN A 310 -11.29 8.67 6.88
C ASN A 310 -9.82 9.05 6.64
N THR A 311 -9.10 9.34 7.72
CA THR A 311 -7.66 9.52 7.70
C THR A 311 -6.95 8.36 8.38
N ALA A 312 -5.94 7.78 7.74
CA ALA A 312 -4.97 6.93 8.42
C ALA A 312 -3.80 7.81 8.87
N ALA A 313 -3.62 7.95 10.18
CA ALA A 313 -2.61 8.83 10.77
C ALA A 313 -1.21 8.54 10.18
N ALA A 314 -0.42 9.59 9.95
CA ALA A 314 0.84 9.47 9.22
C ALA A 314 1.80 8.50 9.93
N HIS A 315 2.33 7.53 9.20
CA HIS A 315 3.21 6.50 9.76
C HIS A 315 4.13 5.91 8.71
N PHE A 316 5.09 5.09 9.16
CA PHE A 316 5.89 4.26 8.26
C PHE A 316 5.72 2.76 8.55
N ASP A 317 5.92 1.98 7.50
CA ASP A 317 5.87 0.52 7.54
C ASP A 317 7.24 -0.13 7.33
N GLY A 318 7.44 -1.29 7.93
CA GLY A 318 8.73 -1.99 7.94
C GLY A 318 9.00 -2.88 6.74
N SER A 319 8.17 -2.84 5.69
CA SER A 319 8.28 -3.71 4.51
C SER A 319 7.79 -2.97 3.26
N ARG A 320 8.24 -3.40 2.08
CA ARG A 320 7.73 -2.88 0.80
C ARG A 320 6.25 -3.18 0.65
N ASN A 321 5.53 -2.28 0.02
CA ASN A 321 4.08 -2.34 -0.07
C ASN A 321 3.60 -1.94 -1.47
N PHE A 322 2.75 -2.76 -2.07
CA PHE A 322 1.98 -2.39 -3.25
C PHE A 322 0.54 -2.16 -2.86
N VAL A 323 0.06 -0.95 -3.09
CA VAL A 323 -1.30 -0.48 -2.78
C VAL A 323 -2.07 -0.33 -4.08
N MET A 324 -3.26 -0.90 -4.17
CA MET A 324 -4.11 -0.85 -5.35
C MET A 324 -5.48 -0.31 -4.96
N LEU A 325 -5.98 0.67 -5.71
CA LEU A 325 -7.31 1.22 -5.51
C LEU A 325 -8.28 0.66 -6.56
N PHE A 326 -9.36 0.03 -6.11
CA PHE A 326 -10.32 -0.63 -6.99
C PHE A 326 -11.56 0.21 -7.27
N GLY A 327 -11.79 1.29 -6.52
CA GLY A 327 -12.81 2.30 -6.79
C GLY A 327 -12.78 3.41 -5.75
N GLY A 328 -13.44 4.53 -6.06
CA GLY A 328 -13.30 5.79 -5.32
C GLY A 328 -11.92 6.43 -5.48
N GLU A 329 -11.59 7.35 -4.58
CA GLU A 329 -10.36 8.13 -4.55
C GLU A 329 -9.70 8.15 -3.16
N ARG A 330 -8.37 8.05 -3.16
CA ARG A 330 -7.56 8.23 -1.96
C ARG A 330 -6.38 9.14 -2.20
N ARG A 331 -6.27 10.15 -1.35
CA ARG A 331 -5.08 11.00 -1.29
C ARG A 331 -4.05 10.38 -0.37
N TYR A 332 -2.82 10.30 -0.85
CA TYR A 332 -1.64 9.89 -0.11
C TYR A 332 -0.68 11.07 -0.02
N ILE A 333 -0.32 11.47 1.19
CA ILE A 333 0.79 12.40 1.42
C ILE A 333 1.99 11.56 1.87
N LEU A 334 3.08 11.62 1.11
CA LEU A 334 4.26 10.77 1.26
C LEU A 334 5.46 11.61 1.69
N SER A 335 6.21 11.16 2.68
CA SER A 335 7.42 11.85 3.12
C SER A 335 8.59 10.88 3.20
N HIS A 336 9.72 11.31 2.66
CA HIS A 336 10.95 10.55 2.60
C HIS A 336 11.44 10.26 4.04
N PRO A 337 11.99 9.05 4.32
CA PRO A 337 12.43 8.66 5.66
C PRO A 337 13.36 9.66 6.36
N ARG A 338 14.20 10.38 5.59
CA ARG A 338 15.04 11.51 6.04
C ARG A 338 14.30 12.58 6.86
N ASN A 339 13.00 12.77 6.64
CA ASN A 339 12.20 13.77 7.34
C ASN A 339 11.79 13.32 8.77
N CYS A 340 12.10 12.09 9.20
CA CYS A 340 11.55 11.51 10.43
C CYS A 340 11.73 12.37 11.70
N ARG A 341 12.79 13.20 11.80
CA ARG A 341 13.01 14.10 12.94
C ARG A 341 12.03 15.27 12.97
N SER A 342 11.59 15.71 11.80
CA SER A 342 10.62 16.80 11.63
C SER A 342 9.17 16.32 11.71
N LEU A 343 8.92 15.01 11.61
CA LEU A 343 7.56 14.45 11.62
C LEU A 343 7.02 14.16 13.03
N GLY A 344 7.77 14.44 14.09
CA GLY A 344 7.30 14.31 15.48
C GLY A 344 6.77 12.92 15.83
N LEU A 345 7.59 11.87 15.75
CA LEU A 345 7.14 10.49 15.99
C LEU A 345 6.89 10.19 17.46
N TYR A 346 5.90 9.35 17.74
CA TYR A 346 5.80 8.70 19.04
C TYR A 346 7.05 7.86 19.31
N ASN A 347 7.45 7.79 20.58
CA ASN A 347 8.55 6.95 21.02
C ASN A 347 8.35 5.48 20.60
N LYS A 348 9.42 4.75 20.26
CA LYS A 348 9.36 3.32 19.87
C LYS A 348 8.66 2.38 20.86
N ASN A 349 8.56 2.80 22.13
CA ASN A 349 7.90 2.04 23.19
C ASN A 349 6.41 2.39 23.37
N HIS A 350 5.93 3.46 22.73
CA HIS A 350 4.53 3.90 22.74
C HIS A 350 3.63 2.90 21.98
N PRO A 351 2.35 2.70 22.34
CA PRO A 351 1.44 1.82 21.61
C PRO A 351 1.30 2.18 20.13
N SER A 352 1.30 3.48 19.80
CA SER A 352 1.23 4.01 18.43
C SER A 352 2.62 4.24 17.79
N ALA A 353 3.66 3.56 18.28
CA ALA A 353 5.01 3.66 17.70
C ALA A 353 4.99 3.53 16.15
N ARG A 354 5.85 4.32 15.49
CA ARG A 354 5.95 4.55 14.03
C ARG A 354 4.96 5.57 13.47
N HIS A 355 3.96 6.01 14.23
CA HIS A 355 3.09 7.12 13.85
C HIS A 355 3.68 8.46 14.30
N THR A 356 3.30 9.51 13.58
CA THR A 356 3.43 10.89 14.03
C THR A 356 2.50 11.15 15.23
N ALA A 357 2.96 11.97 16.16
CA ALA A 357 2.14 12.59 17.21
C ALA A 357 1.50 13.91 16.73
N VAL A 358 1.94 14.45 15.58
CA VAL A 358 1.40 15.68 14.99
C VAL A 358 0.10 15.36 14.27
N ASN A 359 -0.97 16.11 14.57
CA ASN A 359 -2.20 16.06 13.78
C ASN A 359 -1.99 16.83 12.47
N TRP A 360 -2.01 16.15 11.31
CA TRP A 360 -1.79 16.81 10.02
C TRP A 360 -3.00 17.60 9.52
N GLY A 361 -4.19 17.38 10.10
CA GLY A 361 -5.37 18.21 9.86
C GLY A 361 -5.34 19.54 10.61
N ASP A 362 -4.63 19.59 11.74
CA ASP A 362 -4.48 20.79 12.58
C ASP A 362 -3.15 20.71 13.39
N PRO A 363 -2.00 21.03 12.76
CA PRO A 363 -0.70 20.83 13.39
C PRO A 363 -0.40 21.88 14.46
N ASN A 364 -0.14 21.44 15.69
CA ASN A 364 0.33 22.30 16.77
C ASN A 364 1.83 22.64 16.61
N LEU A 365 2.11 23.76 15.95
CA LEU A 365 3.48 24.20 15.66
C LEU A 365 4.24 24.75 16.88
N GLU A 366 3.54 25.11 17.95
CA GLU A 366 4.19 25.51 19.21
C GLU A 366 4.80 24.28 19.91
N GLU A 367 4.09 23.16 19.90
CA GLU A 367 4.56 21.89 20.45
C GLU A 367 5.55 21.18 19.52
N PHE A 368 5.34 21.26 18.20
CA PHE A 368 6.14 20.60 17.19
C PHE A 368 6.78 21.58 16.18
N PRO A 369 7.67 22.49 16.61
CA PRO A 369 8.25 23.53 15.73
C PRO A 369 9.11 22.94 14.60
N GLU A 370 9.69 21.75 14.78
CA GLU A 370 10.46 21.05 13.76
C GLU A 370 9.61 20.60 12.56
N PHE A 371 8.28 20.53 12.72
CA PHE A 371 7.34 20.20 11.64
C PHE A 371 7.36 21.21 10.50
N LEU A 372 7.75 22.47 10.77
CA LEU A 372 8.00 23.51 9.77
C LEU A 372 9.06 23.09 8.73
N LYS A 373 9.98 22.20 9.09
CA LYS A 373 11.07 21.73 8.23
C LYS A 373 10.70 20.47 7.44
N ALA A 374 9.55 19.85 7.74
CA ALA A 374 9.14 18.64 7.07
C ALA A 374 8.82 18.91 5.60
N THR A 375 9.25 17.99 4.75
CA THR A 375 8.92 18.00 3.33
C THR A 375 8.15 16.73 2.96
N ALA A 376 7.29 16.84 1.95
CA ALA A 376 6.47 15.74 1.47
C ALA A 376 6.07 15.93 0.00
N ASN A 377 5.52 14.87 -0.58
CA ASN A 377 4.83 14.87 -1.86
C ASN A 377 3.39 14.39 -1.66
N GLU A 378 2.52 14.60 -2.63
CA GLU A 378 1.18 14.01 -2.61
C GLU A 378 0.74 13.42 -3.95
N VAL A 379 -0.16 12.45 -3.85
CA VAL A 379 -0.81 11.80 -4.99
C VAL A 379 -2.25 11.50 -4.64
N VAL A 380 -3.15 11.63 -5.61
CA VAL A 380 -4.51 11.08 -5.52
C VAL A 380 -4.57 9.84 -6.39
N LEU A 381 -4.79 8.70 -5.75
CA LEU A 381 -5.06 7.43 -6.40
C LEU A 381 -6.54 7.39 -6.78
N GLN A 382 -6.82 6.91 -7.99
CA GLN A 382 -8.16 6.58 -8.45
C GLN A 382 -8.27 5.10 -8.82
N ALA A 383 -9.48 4.64 -9.14
CA ALA A 383 -9.72 3.26 -9.56
C ALA A 383 -8.70 2.77 -10.62
N GLY A 384 -8.05 1.63 -10.38
CA GLY A 384 -7.03 1.03 -11.24
C GLY A 384 -5.60 1.54 -11.01
N ASP A 385 -5.39 2.55 -10.16
CA ASP A 385 -4.05 3.00 -9.80
C ASP A 385 -3.38 2.03 -8.82
N VAL A 386 -2.09 1.84 -9.02
CA VAL A 386 -1.22 1.09 -8.11
C VAL A 386 -0.11 2.00 -7.61
N LEU A 387 0.05 2.12 -6.29
CA LEU A 387 1.15 2.83 -5.65
C LEU A 387 2.16 1.84 -5.07
N TYR A 388 3.42 1.98 -5.46
CA TYR A 388 4.53 1.35 -4.75
C TYR A 388 5.00 2.24 -3.60
N LEU A 389 5.02 1.69 -2.39
CA LEU A 389 5.59 2.29 -1.20
C LEU A 389 6.81 1.48 -0.75
N PRO A 390 8.02 2.06 -0.81
CA PRO A 390 9.22 1.40 -0.32
C PRO A 390 9.20 1.24 1.20
N THR A 391 10.11 0.40 1.72
CA THR A 391 10.26 0.22 3.17
C THR A 391 10.54 1.57 3.84
N GLN A 392 9.91 1.82 4.99
CA GLN A 392 10.10 2.99 5.86
C GLN A 392 9.62 4.35 5.34
N TRP A 393 9.03 4.42 4.14
CA TRP A 393 8.42 5.66 3.66
C TRP A 393 7.20 6.06 4.49
N PHE A 394 7.18 7.33 4.93
CA PHE A 394 6.05 7.87 5.68
C PHE A 394 4.89 8.12 4.74
N HIS A 395 3.68 7.80 5.19
CA HIS A 395 2.47 8.01 4.43
C HIS A 395 1.29 8.38 5.34
N HIS A 396 0.57 9.41 4.97
CA HIS A 396 -0.73 9.81 5.52
C HIS A 396 -1.79 9.59 4.44
N ILE A 397 -2.90 8.94 4.79
CA ILE A 397 -3.91 8.48 3.82
C ILE A 397 -5.22 9.18 4.12
N ILE A 398 -5.87 9.78 3.13
CA ILE A 398 -7.16 10.44 3.27
C ILE A 398 -8.12 9.87 2.22
N SER A 399 -9.24 9.31 2.67
CA SER A 399 -10.34 8.89 1.80
C SER A 399 -11.15 10.10 1.33
N GLN A 400 -11.25 10.30 0.02
CA GLN A 400 -11.98 11.44 -0.56
C GLN A 400 -13.46 11.12 -0.81
N ASP A 401 -13.79 9.83 -0.89
CA ASP A 401 -15.13 9.29 -1.03
C ASP A 401 -15.15 7.83 -0.54
N LEU A 402 -16.30 7.15 -0.68
CA LEU A 402 -16.40 5.71 -0.47
C LEU A 402 -15.48 4.98 -1.46
N ASN A 403 -14.53 4.23 -0.94
CA ASN A 403 -13.47 3.65 -1.77
C ASN A 403 -13.04 2.26 -1.29
N TRP A 404 -12.45 1.48 -2.21
CA TRP A 404 -12.00 0.12 -1.93
C TRP A 404 -10.53 -0.04 -2.28
N GLN A 405 -9.68 -0.18 -1.27
CA GLN A 405 -8.26 -0.39 -1.47
C GLN A 405 -7.84 -1.76 -0.95
N CYS A 406 -6.90 -2.41 -1.64
CA CYS A 406 -6.14 -3.49 -1.03
C CYS A 406 -4.65 -3.29 -1.21
N ASN A 407 -3.87 -3.89 -0.31
CA ASN A 407 -2.43 -3.87 -0.41
C ASN A 407 -1.81 -5.21 -0.04
N ALA A 408 -0.66 -5.50 -0.64
CA ALA A 408 0.17 -6.63 -0.27
C ALA A 408 1.58 -6.16 0.04
N ARG A 409 2.11 -6.59 1.19
CA ARG A 409 3.47 -6.29 1.61
C ARG A 409 4.36 -7.50 1.42
N SER A 410 5.52 -7.32 0.82
CA SER A 410 6.47 -8.39 0.54
C SER A 410 7.92 -7.92 0.57
N GLY A 411 8.73 -8.58 1.41
CA GLY A 411 10.15 -8.30 1.54
C GLY A 411 10.49 -6.98 2.23
N ILE A 412 11.75 -6.89 2.64
CA ILE A 412 12.30 -5.77 3.42
C ILE A 412 13.64 -5.34 2.81
N THR A 413 13.97 -4.06 2.96
CA THR A 413 15.30 -3.52 2.70
C THR A 413 15.78 -2.69 3.90
N ASN A 414 17.10 -2.54 4.03
CA ASN A 414 17.72 -1.66 5.02
C ASN A 414 18.07 -0.28 4.43
N HIS A 415 17.54 0.06 3.25
CA HIS A 415 17.93 1.24 2.48
C HIS A 415 17.87 2.54 3.31
N TYR A 416 16.83 2.70 4.13
CA TYR A 416 16.62 3.90 4.97
C TYR A 416 16.77 3.66 6.47
N GLN A 417 17.42 2.54 6.84
CA GLN A 417 17.47 2.12 8.24
C GLN A 417 18.25 3.10 9.11
N ASP A 418 19.26 3.76 8.56
CA ASP A 418 20.11 4.67 9.32
C ASP A 418 19.42 6.02 9.57
N GLU A 419 18.57 6.49 8.65
CA GLU A 419 17.66 7.61 8.84
C GLU A 419 16.65 7.30 9.96
N ILE A 420 16.02 6.14 9.91
CA ILE A 420 15.00 5.76 10.90
C ILE A 420 15.61 5.56 12.29
N LYS A 421 16.83 5.01 12.40
CA LYS A 421 17.57 4.91 13.67
C LYS A 421 17.84 6.27 14.30
N GLN A 422 18.11 7.30 13.49
CA GLN A 422 18.31 8.67 13.98
C GLN A 422 17.07 9.28 14.64
N CYS A 423 15.91 8.64 14.46
CA CYS A 423 14.62 8.98 15.05
C CYS A 423 14.21 8.02 16.18
N GLY A 424 15.12 7.16 16.62
CA GLY A 424 14.95 6.30 17.79
C GLY A 424 14.31 4.94 17.51
N PHE A 425 14.25 4.49 16.25
CA PHE A 425 13.61 3.25 15.82
C PHE A 425 14.58 2.14 15.41
#